data_AF-A0A829ZXD8-F1
#
_entry.id   AF-A0A829ZXD8-F1
#
_cell.length_a   1.000
_cell.length_b   1.000
_cell.length_c   1.000
_cell.angle_alpha   90.00
_cell.angle_beta   90.00
_cell.angle_gamma   90.00
#
_symmetry.space_group_name_H-M   'P 1'
#
loop_
_entity.id
_entity.type
_entity.pdbx_description
1 polymer ?
#
loop_
_entity_poly.entity_id
_entity_poly.type
_entity_poly.pdbx_seq_one_letter_code
_entity_poly.pdbx_strand_id
1 'polypeptide(L)'
;MTALVRVTFTGTMVLVGMVIGFLFFSPYAIPQQVPSEAEADTAGALAFQGACTTCHGVDRVENYQGNQSWEEIIQLMRDFGAFITEEEAKEIQQYLESTYPR
;
A
#
# COMPACT_ATOMS: atom_id res chain seq x y z
N MET A 1 3.29 -52.15 -32.21
CA MET A 1 3.63 -51.73 -30.83
C MET A 1 4.05 -50.25 -30.73
N THR A 2 4.55 -49.62 -31.80
CA THR A 2 5.06 -48.23 -31.80
C THR A 2 3.99 -47.11 -31.82
N ALA A 3 2.76 -47.40 -32.29
CA ALA A 3 1.69 -46.40 -32.37
C ALA A 3 0.92 -46.22 -31.04
N LEU A 4 0.76 -47.29 -30.25
CA LEU A 4 0.05 -47.25 -28.97
C LEU A 4 0.80 -46.41 -27.92
N VAL A 5 2.14 -46.46 -27.94
CA VAL A 5 3.02 -45.71 -27.02
C VAL A 5 3.00 -44.20 -27.28
N ARG A 6 2.75 -43.78 -28.54
CA ARG A 6 2.65 -42.35 -28.88
C ARG A 6 1.37 -41.72 -28.35
N VAL A 7 0.25 -42.44 -28.38
CA VAL A 7 -1.05 -41.91 -27.92
C VAL A 7 -1.11 -41.77 -26.40
N THR A 8 -0.50 -42.70 -25.65
CA THR A 8 -0.40 -42.61 -24.19
C THR A 8 0.50 -41.48 -23.72
N PHE A 9 1.59 -41.17 -24.44
CA PHE A 9 2.52 -40.08 -24.08
C PHE A 9 1.91 -38.68 -24.31
N THR A 10 1.14 -38.49 -25.38
CA THR A 10 0.44 -37.22 -25.64
C THR A 10 -0.69 -36.99 -24.63
N GLY A 11 -1.41 -38.04 -24.24
CA GLY A 11 -2.49 -37.94 -23.25
C GLY A 11 -2.02 -37.62 -21.83
N THR A 12 -0.89 -38.20 -21.40
CA THR A 12 -0.31 -37.92 -20.08
C THR A 12 0.31 -36.52 -20.02
N MET A 13 0.94 -36.01 -21.08
CA MET A 13 1.46 -34.63 -21.10
C MET A 13 0.36 -33.57 -21.04
N VAL A 14 -0.81 -33.80 -21.66
CA VAL A 14 -1.94 -32.85 -21.59
C VAL A 14 -2.55 -32.81 -20.19
N LEU A 15 -2.74 -33.96 -19.54
CA LEU A 15 -3.26 -34.03 -18.17
C LEU A 15 -2.29 -33.42 -17.15
N VAL A 16 -0.99 -33.70 -17.28
CA VAL A 16 0.04 -33.13 -16.40
C VAL A 16 0.18 -31.62 -16.62
N GLY A 17 0.13 -31.14 -17.86
CA GLY A 17 0.14 -29.71 -18.17
C GLY A 17 -1.08 -28.96 -17.62
N MET A 18 -2.26 -29.59 -17.62
CA MET A 18 -3.49 -29.01 -17.08
C MET A 18 -3.47 -28.92 -15.54
N VAL A 19 -2.96 -29.95 -14.84
CA VAL A 19 -2.84 -29.96 -13.37
C VAL A 19 -1.76 -28.98 -12.90
N ILE A 20 -0.60 -28.96 -13.57
CA ILE A 20 0.49 -28.03 -13.27
C ILE A 20 0.03 -26.58 -13.54
N GLY A 21 -0.61 -26.32 -14.68
CA GLY A 21 -1.15 -24.98 -15.00
C GLY A 21 -2.14 -24.46 -13.96
N PHE A 22 -3.01 -25.33 -13.42
CA PHE A 22 -3.97 -24.96 -12.37
C PHE A 22 -3.29 -24.66 -11.02
N LEU A 23 -2.21 -25.37 -10.70
CA LEU A 23 -1.43 -25.13 -9.47
C LEU A 23 -0.58 -23.85 -9.54
N PHE A 24 -0.16 -23.42 -10.74
CA PHE A 24 0.64 -22.21 -10.95
C PHE A 24 -0.18 -20.92 -11.19
N PHE A 25 -1.47 -21.01 -11.53
CA PHE A 25 -2.36 -19.84 -11.68
C PHE A 25 -2.98 -19.38 -10.34
N SER A 26 -2.97 -20.26 -9.33
CA SER A 26 -3.54 -20.04 -8.00
C SER A 26 -2.80 -19.04 -7.06
N PRO A 27 -1.49 -18.72 -7.19
CA PRO A 27 -0.85 -17.81 -6.24
C PRO A 27 -1.21 -16.34 -6.46
N TYR A 28 -1.90 -15.99 -7.56
CA TYR A 28 -2.31 -14.61 -7.82
C TYR A 28 -3.61 -14.21 -7.11
N ALA A 29 -4.28 -15.14 -6.43
CA ALA A 29 -5.48 -14.88 -5.64
C ALA A 29 -5.16 -14.71 -4.14
N ILE A 30 -3.94 -14.29 -3.77
CA ILE A 30 -3.67 -13.81 -2.42
C ILE A 30 -4.51 -12.52 -2.26
N PRO A 31 -5.50 -12.47 -1.37
CA PRO A 31 -6.20 -11.23 -1.10
C PRO A 31 -5.16 -10.22 -0.63
N GLN A 32 -5.06 -9.08 -1.33
CA GLN A 32 -4.23 -7.98 -0.84
C GLN A 32 -4.79 -7.61 0.54
N GLN A 33 -3.95 -7.75 1.55
CA GLN A 33 -4.21 -7.29 2.91
C GLN A 33 -4.28 -5.77 2.86
N VAL A 34 -5.47 -5.23 2.62
CA VAL A 34 -5.75 -3.82 2.82
C VAL A 34 -5.74 -3.60 4.34
N PRO A 35 -4.86 -2.75 4.88
CA PRO A 35 -4.81 -2.48 6.31
C PRO A 35 -6.20 -2.09 6.84
N SER A 36 -6.55 -2.59 8.02
CA SER A 36 -7.77 -2.19 8.73
C SER A 36 -7.74 -0.68 9.02
N GLU A 37 -8.90 0.00 9.08
CA GLU A 37 -8.98 1.44 9.42
C GLU A 37 -8.24 1.76 10.73
N ALA A 38 -8.35 0.89 11.74
CA ALA A 38 -7.65 1.07 13.01
C ALA A 38 -6.11 0.92 12.89
N GLU A 39 -5.64 0.15 11.92
CA GLU A 39 -4.21 -0.02 11.64
C GLU A 39 -3.67 1.17 10.83
N ALA A 40 -4.45 1.66 9.86
CA ALA A 40 -4.16 2.87 9.11
C ALA A 40 -4.04 4.11 10.02
N ASP A 41 -4.94 4.26 11.00
CA ASP A 41 -4.85 5.33 12.00
C ASP A 41 -3.54 5.28 12.80
N THR A 42 -3.08 4.07 13.18
CA THR A 42 -1.80 3.92 13.89
C THR A 42 -0.58 4.16 13.02
N ALA A 43 -0.61 3.69 11.76
CA ALA A 43 0.47 3.91 10.80
C ALA A 43 0.62 5.40 10.48
N GLY A 44 -0.48 6.09 10.18
CA GLY A 44 -0.51 7.53 9.92
C GLY A 44 -0.02 8.36 11.10
N ALA A 45 -0.42 8.03 12.33
CA ALA A 45 0.07 8.71 13.53
C ALA A 45 1.59 8.55 13.71
N LEU A 46 2.14 7.35 13.48
CA LEU A 46 3.57 7.08 13.58
C LEU A 46 4.36 7.79 12.47
N ALA A 47 3.88 7.74 11.23
CA ALA A 47 4.46 8.44 10.10
C ALA A 47 4.46 9.97 10.33
N PHE A 48 3.36 10.51 10.83
CA PHE A 48 3.25 11.92 11.20
C PHE A 48 4.26 12.31 12.28
N GLN A 49 4.35 11.53 13.36
CA GLN A 49 5.32 11.80 14.43
C GLN A 49 6.76 11.72 13.90
N GLY A 50 7.06 10.71 13.07
CA GLY A 50 8.40 10.45 12.55
C GLY A 50 8.87 11.47 11.50
N ALA A 51 7.96 12.00 10.68
CA ALA A 51 8.29 12.92 9.60
C ALA A 51 7.99 14.38 9.96
N CYS A 52 6.76 14.69 10.39
CA CYS A 52 6.27 16.07 10.49
C CYS A 52 6.77 16.82 11.73
N THR A 53 7.30 16.13 12.73
CA THR A 53 7.82 16.75 13.97
C THR A 53 9.35 16.90 13.99
N THR A 54 10.03 16.56 12.89
CA THR A 54 11.50 16.61 12.81
C THR A 54 12.06 18.02 12.61
N CYS A 55 11.31 18.90 11.94
CA CYS A 55 11.77 20.26 11.64
C CYS A 55 11.15 21.32 12.58
N HIS A 56 9.92 21.11 13.05
CA HIS A 56 9.22 21.99 13.97
C HIS A 56 8.20 21.21 14.80
N GLY A 57 7.66 21.83 15.84
CA GLY A 57 6.65 21.21 16.70
C GLY A 57 5.30 21.03 16.00
N VAL A 58 4.44 20.25 16.67
CA VAL A 58 3.03 20.01 16.26
C VAL A 58 2.16 21.27 16.43
N ASP A 59 2.66 22.29 17.13
CA ASP A 59 1.99 23.57 17.33
C ASP A 59 1.60 24.24 16.00
N ARG A 60 2.38 24.02 14.93
CA ARG A 60 2.08 24.53 13.59
C ARG A 60 0.82 23.92 12.98
N VAL A 61 0.51 22.67 13.33
CA VAL A 61 -0.68 21.93 12.89
C VAL A 61 -1.87 22.34 13.76
N GLU A 62 -1.69 22.31 15.09
CA GLU A 62 -2.72 22.63 16.07
C GLU A 62 -3.24 24.07 15.96
N ASN A 63 -2.36 25.02 15.65
CA ASN A 63 -2.70 26.44 15.56
C ASN A 63 -2.87 26.93 14.13
N TYR A 64 -2.91 26.04 13.13
CA TYR A 64 -3.07 26.45 11.75
C TYR A 64 -4.46 27.05 11.49
N GLN A 65 -4.51 28.26 10.95
CA GLN A 65 -5.76 28.97 10.61
C GLN A 65 -5.88 29.28 9.11
N GLY A 66 -4.99 28.74 8.27
CA GLY A 66 -5.09 28.89 6.82
C GLY A 66 -6.16 28.00 6.21
N ASN A 67 -6.32 28.10 4.89
CA ASN A 67 -7.34 27.40 4.12
C ASN A 67 -6.79 26.28 3.22
N GLN A 68 -5.49 25.97 3.33
CA GLN A 68 -4.88 24.91 2.53
C GLN A 68 -5.32 23.54 3.03
N SER A 69 -5.49 22.59 2.12
CA SER A 69 -5.75 21.18 2.46
C SER A 69 -4.54 20.57 3.17
N TRP A 70 -4.73 19.44 3.87
CA TRP A 70 -3.59 18.72 4.45
C TRP A 70 -2.62 18.23 3.37
N GLU A 71 -3.12 17.77 2.22
CA GLU A 71 -2.31 17.37 1.06
C GLU A 71 -1.39 18.51 0.58
N GLU A 72 -1.93 19.73 0.42
CA GLU A 72 -1.17 20.90 0.00
C GLU A 72 -0.05 21.25 1.00
N ILE A 73 -0.33 21.13 2.30
CA ILE A 73 0.67 21.38 3.35
C ILE A 73 1.73 20.28 3.35
N ILE A 74 1.36 19.01 3.23
CA ILE A 74 2.31 17.89 3.16
C ILE A 74 3.25 18.10 1.97
N GLN A 75 2.72 18.45 0.80
CA GLN A 75 3.54 18.72 -0.38
C GLN A 75 4.46 19.93 -0.15
N LEU A 76 3.97 21.00 0.47
CA LEU A 76 4.80 22.15 0.86
C LEU A 76 5.95 21.73 1.79
N MET A 77 5.71 20.81 2.73
CA MET A 77 6.78 20.32 3.62
C MET A 77 7.81 19.47 2.86
N ARG A 78 7.37 18.67 1.88
CA ARG A 78 8.28 17.94 0.98
C ARG A 78 9.16 18.90 0.17
N ASP A 79 8.58 19.98 -0.33
CA ASP A 79 9.31 21.02 -1.05
C ASP A 79 10.36 21.72 -0.17
N PHE A 80 10.10 21.83 1.14
CA PHE A 80 11.06 22.31 2.14
C PHE A 80 12.12 21.25 2.54
N GLY A 81 12.00 20.02 2.05
CA GLY A 81 12.99 18.96 2.26
C GLY A 81 12.55 17.85 3.21
N ALA A 82 11.29 17.79 3.62
CA ALA A 82 10.77 16.64 4.36
C ALA A 82 10.81 15.40 3.46
N PHE A 83 11.53 14.37 3.92
CA PHE A 83 11.58 13.09 3.20
C PHE A 83 10.35 12.25 3.55
N ILE A 84 9.30 12.40 2.75
CA ILE A 84 8.02 11.70 2.90
C ILE A 84 7.74 10.95 1.58
N THR A 85 7.58 9.64 1.68
CA THR A 85 7.18 8.80 0.54
C THR A 85 5.72 9.03 0.18
N GLU A 86 5.30 8.57 -1.00
CA GLU A 86 3.90 8.73 -1.43
C GLU A 86 2.91 7.94 -0.58
N GLU A 87 3.35 6.81 -0.01
CA GLU A 87 2.54 5.99 0.89
C GLU A 87 2.38 6.67 2.24
N GLU A 88 3.49 7.10 2.85
CA GLU A 88 3.46 7.87 4.10
C GLU A 88 2.64 9.17 3.96
N ALA A 89 2.72 9.85 2.80
CA ALA A 89 1.93 11.06 2.57
C ALA A 89 0.43 10.80 2.69
N LYS A 90 -0.06 9.67 2.19
CA LYS A 90 -1.47 9.27 2.28
C LYS A 90 -1.86 8.89 3.69
N GLU A 91 -1.03 8.13 4.39
CA GLU A 91 -1.26 7.74 5.78
C GLU A 91 -1.29 8.98 6.70
N ILE A 92 -0.35 9.90 6.51
CA ILE A 92 -0.28 11.18 7.23
C ILE A 92 -1.51 12.03 6.92
N GLN A 93 -1.92 12.12 5.65
CA GLN A 93 -3.11 12.86 5.26
C GLN A 93 -4.36 12.31 5.96
N GLN A 94 -4.57 10.99 5.93
CA GLN A 94 -5.71 10.35 6.59
C GLN A 94 -5.72 10.63 8.10
N TYR A 95 -4.55 10.52 8.74
CA TYR A 95 -4.40 10.84 10.16
C TYR A 95 -4.72 12.32 10.46
N LEU A 96 -4.25 13.24 9.63
CA LEU A 96 -4.51 14.67 9.81
C LEU A 96 -5.98 15.03 9.58
N GLU A 97 -6.64 14.41 8.60
CA GLU A 97 -8.06 14.59 8.33
C GLU A 97 -8.94 14.05 9.47
N SER A 98 -8.55 12.93 10.09
CA SER A 98 -9.28 12.34 11.23
C SER A 98 -9.03 13.09 12.55
N THR A 99 -7.80 13.54 12.78
CA THR A 99 -7.37 14.14 14.07
C THR A 99 -7.56 15.65 14.12
N TYR A 100 -7.32 16.33 12.99
CA TYR A 100 -7.39 17.79 12.85
C TYR A 100 -8.34 18.16 11.70
N PRO A 101 -9.66 17.86 11.83
CA PRO A 101 -10.63 18.10 10.77
C PRO A 101 -10.75 19.60 10.47
N ARG A 102 -10.91 19.93 9.19
CA ARG A 102 -10.94 21.30 8.66
C ARG A 102 -12.16 21.52 7.78
#